data_AF-A0A8J3QCH2-F1
#
_entry.id   AF-A0A8J3QCH2-F1
#
_cell.length_a   1.000
_cell.length_b   1.000
_cell.length_c   1.000
_cell.angle_alpha   90.00
_cell.angle_beta   90.00
_cell.angle_gamma   90.00
#
_symmetry.space_group_name_H-M   'P 1'
#
loop_
_entity.id
_entity.type
_entity.pdbx_description
1 polymer ?
#
loop_
_entity_poly.entity_id
_entity_poly.type
_entity_poly.pdbx_seq_one_letter_code
_entity_poly.pdbx_strand_id
1 'polypeptide(L)'
;MTSDQDEDDNWLNGAYLTCAGCQEQLYRVDHSPFYDCYFLYCDRCPMRVDVSYYDPVLESITADGYEHLMLAIASRLNPCECGGRFSDTAPRRCYRCHTILDIDPPSGIDIWPAVWPDNDEPSPAEQEIADRLTRSENLWAQP
;
A
#
# COMPACT_ATOMS: atom_id res chain seq x y z
N MET A 1 -11.66 -11.50 38.19
CA MET A 1 -12.09 -10.63 37.09
C MET A 1 -10.84 -10.29 36.32
N THR A 2 -10.37 -11.24 35.51
CA THR A 2 -9.33 -11.03 34.50
C THR A 2 -10.09 -10.53 33.28
N SER A 3 -9.91 -9.26 32.95
CA SER A 3 -10.45 -8.67 31.74
C SER A 3 -9.77 -9.33 30.54
N ASP A 4 -10.53 -10.14 29.81
CA ASP A 4 -10.22 -10.56 28.44
C ASP A 4 -10.31 -9.31 27.56
N GLN A 5 -9.23 -8.51 27.56
CA GLN A 5 -9.05 -7.40 26.63
C GLN A 5 -7.99 -7.83 25.62
N ASP A 6 -8.35 -7.69 24.35
CA ASP A 6 -7.46 -7.51 23.19
C ASP A 6 -7.03 -8.78 22.42
N GLU A 7 -7.98 -9.55 21.88
CA GLU A 7 -7.71 -10.59 20.86
C GLU A 7 -8.62 -10.49 19.61
N ASP A 8 -9.11 -9.30 19.26
CA ASP A 8 -9.80 -9.07 17.97
C ASP A 8 -8.97 -8.16 17.02
N ASP A 9 -7.65 -8.35 17.02
CA ASP A 9 -6.78 -7.75 15.98
C ASP A 9 -6.98 -8.50 14.65
N ASN A 10 -8.04 -8.13 13.92
CA ASN A 10 -8.35 -8.65 12.57
C ASN A 10 -7.33 -8.24 11.49
N TRP A 11 -6.23 -7.59 11.88
CA TRP A 11 -5.22 -7.05 10.98
C TRP A 11 -3.97 -7.93 10.97
N LEU A 12 -3.56 -8.35 9.78
CA LEU A 12 -2.42 -9.24 9.62
C LEU A 12 -1.11 -8.49 9.97
N ASN A 13 -0.45 -8.89 11.05
CA ASN A 13 0.85 -8.36 11.49
C ASN A 13 0.92 -6.82 11.66
N GLY A 14 -0.18 -6.20 12.10
CA GLY A 14 -0.26 -4.76 12.34
C GLY A 14 0.74 -4.26 13.40
N ALA A 15 1.37 -3.11 13.17
CA ALA A 15 2.26 -2.49 14.15
C ALA A 15 2.40 -0.97 13.96
N TYR A 16 2.57 -0.24 15.06
CA TYR A 16 2.94 1.17 14.99
C TYR A 16 4.42 1.34 14.58
N LEU A 17 4.69 2.40 13.82
CA LEU A 17 6.04 2.89 13.55
C LEU A 17 6.08 4.41 13.59
N THR A 18 7.21 4.96 14.04
CA THR A 18 7.43 6.41 14.06
C THR A 18 8.34 6.81 12.92
N CYS A 19 7.91 7.77 12.10
CA CYS A 19 8.71 8.28 11.00
C CYS A 19 9.97 9.00 11.53
N ALA A 20 11.16 8.55 11.15
CA ALA A 20 12.40 9.19 11.56
C ALA A 20 12.54 10.64 11.06
N GLY A 21 11.91 10.98 9.93
CA GLY A 21 12.02 12.32 9.32
C GLY A 21 11.14 13.40 9.95
N CYS A 22 9.89 13.07 10.31
CA CYS A 22 8.94 14.07 10.85
C CYS A 22 8.27 13.66 12.16
N GLN A 23 8.66 12.52 12.75
CA GLN A 23 8.12 11.98 13.99
C GLN A 23 6.61 11.66 13.94
N GLU A 24 6.03 11.59 12.73
CA GLU A 24 4.65 11.17 12.55
C GLU A 24 4.49 9.72 13.02
N GLN A 25 3.43 9.45 13.78
CA GLN A 25 3.01 8.09 14.09
C GLN A 25 2.28 7.52 12.89
N LEU A 26 2.70 6.35 12.46
CA LEU A 26 2.17 5.61 11.32
C LEU A 26 1.80 4.21 11.79
N TYR A 27 0.98 3.53 11.00
CA TYR A 27 0.66 2.12 11.22
C TYR A 27 1.04 1.32 9.98
N ARG A 28 1.81 0.24 10.17
CA ARG A 28 2.08 -0.74 9.11
C ARG A 28 1.16 -1.93 9.28
N VAL A 29 0.75 -2.51 8.17
CA VAL A 29 -0.07 -3.71 8.17
C VAL A 29 0.15 -4.51 6.90
N ASP A 30 0.08 -5.84 7.00
CA ASP A 30 0.18 -6.70 5.85
C ASP A 30 -1.16 -6.73 5.11
N HIS A 31 -1.10 -6.83 3.79
CA HIS A 31 -2.26 -7.04 2.96
C HIS A 31 -2.96 -8.35 3.32
N SER A 32 -4.29 -8.30 3.34
CA SER A 32 -5.08 -9.52 3.44
C SER A 32 -4.78 -10.42 2.24
N PRO A 33 -4.48 -11.72 2.45
CA PRO A 33 -4.28 -12.66 1.35
C PRO A 33 -5.57 -12.92 0.55
N PHE A 34 -6.72 -12.44 1.04
CA PHE A 34 -8.02 -12.53 0.39
C PHE A 34 -8.41 -11.26 -0.35
N TYR A 35 -7.53 -10.26 -0.44
CA TYR A 35 -7.79 -9.07 -1.22
C TYR A 35 -7.45 -9.31 -2.69
N ASP A 36 -8.43 -9.12 -3.57
CA ASP A 36 -8.34 -9.44 -5.00
C ASP A 36 -7.60 -8.35 -5.83
N CYS A 37 -6.49 -7.83 -5.31
CA CYS A 37 -5.66 -6.83 -5.99
C CYS A 37 -4.15 -7.11 -5.82
N TYR A 38 -3.39 -6.70 -6.83
CA TYR A 38 -1.95 -6.46 -6.69
C TYR A 38 -1.69 -5.01 -6.29
N PHE A 39 -0.75 -4.81 -5.37
CA PHE A 39 -0.40 -3.50 -4.85
C PHE A 39 1.01 -3.11 -5.29
N LEU A 40 1.14 -1.97 -5.96
CA LEU A 40 2.43 -1.45 -6.39
C LEU A 40 2.59 -0.01 -5.90
N TYR A 41 3.80 0.36 -5.50
CA TYR A 41 4.06 1.60 -4.78
C TYR A 41 5.05 2.46 -5.54
N CYS A 42 4.89 3.76 -5.43
CA CYS A 42 5.77 4.69 -6.12
C CYS A 42 7.15 4.73 -5.46
N ASP A 43 8.19 4.63 -6.25
CA ASP A 43 9.59 4.74 -5.80
C ASP A 43 9.97 6.14 -5.27
N ARG A 44 9.17 7.18 -5.52
CA ARG A 44 9.49 8.59 -5.20
C ARG A 44 8.53 9.29 -4.25
N CYS A 45 7.30 8.82 -4.11
CA CYS A 45 6.30 9.44 -3.26
C CYS A 45 5.43 8.37 -2.57
N PRO A 46 4.57 8.74 -1.61
CA PRO A 46 3.76 7.77 -0.86
C PRO A 46 2.59 7.16 -1.65
N MET A 47 2.45 7.48 -2.95
CA MET A 47 1.37 6.95 -3.78
C MET A 47 1.49 5.43 -3.98
N ARG A 48 0.34 4.76 -3.99
CA ARG A 48 0.20 3.38 -4.47
C ARG A 48 -0.80 3.27 -5.61
N VAL A 49 -0.76 2.13 -6.29
CA VAL A 49 -1.79 1.69 -7.23
C VAL A 49 -2.33 0.33 -6.80
N ASP A 50 -3.63 0.20 -6.95
CA ASP A 50 -4.35 -1.03 -6.63
C ASP A 50 -4.84 -1.61 -7.96
N VAL A 51 -4.25 -2.73 -8.37
CA VAL A 51 -4.54 -3.40 -9.64
C VAL A 51 -5.44 -4.59 -9.38
N SER A 52 -6.72 -4.45 -9.68
CA SER A 52 -7.72 -5.52 -9.52
C SER A 52 -7.36 -6.76 -10.35
N TYR A 53 -7.54 -7.94 -9.77
CA TYR A 53 -7.42 -9.22 -10.47
C TYR A 53 -8.37 -9.37 -11.65
N TYR A 54 -9.45 -8.57 -11.65
CA TYR A 54 -10.49 -8.56 -12.67
C TYR A 54 -10.29 -7.44 -13.71
N ASP A 55 -9.15 -6.73 -13.70
CA ASP A 55 -8.85 -5.71 -14.71
C ASP A 55 -8.52 -6.38 -16.07
N PRO A 56 -9.22 -6.03 -17.17
CA PRO A 56 -8.99 -6.67 -18.47
C PRO A 56 -7.55 -6.53 -19.02
N VAL A 57 -6.85 -5.45 -18.66
CA VAL A 57 -5.44 -5.28 -19.07
C VAL A 57 -4.56 -6.25 -18.30
N LEU A 58 -4.82 -6.46 -17.00
CA LEU A 58 -4.12 -7.46 -16.21
C LEU A 58 -4.37 -8.88 -16.74
N GLU A 59 -5.62 -9.23 -17.09
CA GLU A 59 -5.97 -10.54 -17.66
C GLU A 59 -5.19 -10.84 -18.97
N SER A 60 -4.77 -9.80 -19.70
CA SER A 60 -3.96 -9.93 -20.91
C SER A 60 -2.45 -10.10 -20.65
N ILE A 61 -1.99 -9.97 -19.41
CA ILE A 61 -0.59 -10.15 -19.02
C ILE A 61 -0.33 -11.63 -18.79
N THR A 62 0.65 -12.19 -19.50
CA THR A 62 1.15 -13.54 -19.26
C THR A 62 2.58 -13.45 -18.72
N ALA A 63 2.85 -14.15 -17.62
CA ALA A 63 4.15 -14.15 -16.98
C ALA A 63 4.36 -15.46 -16.20
N ASP A 64 5.60 -15.94 -16.17
CA ASP A 64 5.97 -17.16 -15.44
C ASP A 64 6.40 -16.80 -14.01
N GLY A 65 5.44 -16.88 -13.09
CA GLY A 65 5.67 -16.65 -11.65
C GLY A 65 5.48 -15.20 -11.21
N TYR A 66 5.45 -15.01 -9.88
CA TYR A 66 5.05 -13.75 -9.25
C TYR A 66 5.97 -12.58 -9.61
N GLU A 67 7.30 -12.76 -9.55
CA GLU A 67 8.27 -11.71 -9.84
C GLU A 67 8.12 -11.18 -11.28
N HIS A 68 8.05 -12.08 -12.26
CA HIS A 68 7.84 -11.69 -13.66
C HIS A 68 6.47 -11.04 -13.88
N LEU A 69 5.44 -11.49 -13.16
CA LEU A 69 4.12 -10.88 -13.21
C LEU A 69 4.16 -9.44 -12.68
N MET A 70 4.79 -9.20 -11.52
CA MET A 70 4.91 -7.86 -10.94
C MET A 70 5.68 -6.91 -11.85
N LEU A 71 6.77 -7.39 -12.46
CA LEU A 71 7.52 -6.63 -13.46
C LEU A 71 6.68 -6.31 -14.71
N ALA A 72 5.90 -7.28 -15.20
CA ALA A 72 5.04 -7.08 -16.36
C ALA A 72 3.92 -6.08 -16.07
N ILE A 73 3.28 -6.15 -14.90
CA ILE A 73 2.30 -5.15 -14.45
C ILE A 73 2.95 -3.77 -14.37
N ALA A 74 4.07 -3.66 -13.64
CA ALA A 74 4.81 -2.41 -13.46
C ALA A 74 5.18 -1.74 -14.79
N SER A 75 5.55 -2.53 -15.81
CA SER A 75 5.92 -2.02 -17.13
C SER A 75 4.76 -1.41 -17.92
N ARG A 76 3.51 -1.82 -17.63
CA ARG A 76 2.31 -1.35 -18.32
C ARG A 76 1.60 -0.22 -17.59
N LEU A 77 1.97 0.07 -16.35
CA LEU A 77 1.39 1.17 -15.59
C LEU A 77 1.86 2.53 -16.14
N ASN A 78 0.94 3.50 -16.13
CA ASN A 78 1.29 4.92 -16.24
C ASN A 78 2.27 5.29 -15.12
N PRO A 79 3.29 6.12 -15.40
CA PRO A 79 4.12 6.70 -14.37
C PRO A 79 3.28 7.40 -13.29
N CYS A 80 3.85 7.55 -12.10
CA CYS A 80 3.24 8.38 -11.07
C CYS A 80 3.30 9.86 -11.50
N GLU A 81 2.33 10.67 -11.10
CA GLU A 81 2.30 12.11 -11.40
C GLU A 81 3.52 12.86 -10.86
N CYS A 82 4.17 12.32 -9.81
CA CYS A 82 5.44 12.84 -9.31
C CYS A 82 6.65 12.52 -10.20
N GLY A 83 6.45 11.78 -11.30
CA GLY A 83 7.50 11.30 -12.20
C GLY A 83 8.18 10.01 -11.74
N GLY A 84 7.66 9.33 -10.71
CA GLY A 84 8.15 8.04 -10.23
C GLY A 84 7.56 6.84 -10.99
N ARG A 85 8.07 5.65 -10.67
CA ARG A 85 7.59 4.36 -11.18
C ARG A 85 7.03 3.51 -10.07
N PHE A 86 6.11 2.61 -10.42
CA PHE A 86 5.47 1.70 -9.48
C PHE A 86 6.17 0.34 -9.48
N SER A 87 6.40 -0.22 -8.30
CA SER A 87 6.87 -1.59 -8.08
C SER A 87 6.32 -2.12 -6.75
N ASP A 88 6.06 -3.41 -6.68
CA ASP A 88 5.71 -4.12 -5.43
C ASP A 88 6.86 -4.05 -4.39
N THR A 89 8.11 -3.98 -4.86
CA THR A 89 9.32 -3.86 -4.04
C THR A 89 9.72 -2.42 -3.69
N ALA A 90 8.96 -1.42 -4.16
CA ALA A 90 9.31 -0.02 -3.89
C ALA A 90 9.27 0.30 -2.39
N PRO A 91 10.20 1.11 -1.87
CA PRO A 91 10.24 1.43 -0.45
C PRO A 91 8.99 2.18 -0.03
N ARG A 92 8.48 1.89 1.17
CA ARG A 92 7.38 2.67 1.74
C ARG A 92 7.89 4.01 2.23
N ARG A 93 7.02 5.02 2.14
CA ARG A 93 7.36 6.40 2.46
C ARG A 93 6.32 6.98 3.39
N CYS A 94 6.76 7.81 4.33
CA CYS A 94 5.85 8.56 5.18
C CYS A 94 4.96 9.45 4.32
N TYR A 95 3.64 9.36 4.51
CA TYR A 95 2.68 10.16 3.75
C TYR A 95 2.83 11.67 3.97
N ARG A 96 3.44 12.08 5.09
CA ARG A 96 3.61 13.49 5.47
C ARG A 96 4.91 14.11 4.96
N CYS A 97 6.04 13.42 5.12
CA CYS A 97 7.37 13.99 4.80
C CYS A 97 8.15 13.23 3.72
N HIS A 98 7.58 12.15 3.16
CA HIS A 98 8.14 11.31 2.10
C HIS A 98 9.45 10.58 2.45
N THR A 99 9.90 10.67 3.71
CA THR A 99 11.05 9.90 4.22
C THR A 99 10.79 8.41 4.04
N ILE A 100 11.80 7.68 3.55
CA ILE A 100 11.75 6.22 3.40
C ILE A 100 11.62 5.60 4.80
N LEU A 101 10.71 4.64 4.90
CA LEU A 101 10.44 3.88 6.13
C LEU A 101 11.21 2.57 6.08
N ASP A 102 11.79 2.19 7.21
CA ASP A 102 12.53 0.95 7.36
C ASP A 102 11.54 -0.21 7.57
N ILE A 103 11.19 -0.88 6.47
CA ILE A 103 10.17 -1.94 6.40
C ILE A 103 10.72 -3.09 5.57
N ASP A 104 10.73 -4.30 6.15
CA ASP A 104 11.23 -5.52 5.52
C ASP A 104 10.28 -6.70 5.82
N PRO A 105 9.79 -7.42 4.79
CA PRO A 105 9.89 -7.09 3.36
C PRO A 105 9.02 -5.89 2.98
N PRO A 106 9.36 -5.12 1.93
CA PRO A 106 8.50 -4.03 1.48
C PRO A 106 7.23 -4.54 0.79
N SER A 107 7.29 -5.69 0.09
CA SER A 107 6.13 -6.22 -0.65
C SER A 107 5.06 -6.72 0.30
N GLY A 108 3.80 -6.50 -0.04
CA GLY A 108 2.67 -6.95 0.77
C GLY A 108 2.37 -6.08 2.00
N ILE A 109 3.11 -5.00 2.26
CA ILE A 109 2.91 -4.15 3.44
C ILE A 109 2.39 -2.76 3.06
N ASP A 110 1.35 -2.30 3.75
CA ASP A 110 0.79 -0.96 3.65
C ASP A 110 1.28 -0.04 4.77
N ILE A 111 1.24 1.28 4.49
CA ILE A 111 1.43 2.32 5.50
C ILE A 111 0.18 3.16 5.57
N TRP A 112 -0.52 3.01 6.69
CA TRP A 112 -1.74 3.73 6.96
C TRP A 112 -1.43 5.05 7.68
N PRO A 113 -2.14 6.14 7.34
CA PRO A 113 -1.91 7.45 7.94
C PRO A 113 -2.44 7.57 9.38
N ALA A 114 -3.20 6.58 9.83
CA ALA A 114 -3.94 6.55 11.08
C ALA A 114 -3.18 5.82 12.19
N VAL A 115 -3.30 6.36 13.39
CA VAL A 115 -3.01 5.69 14.65
C VAL A 115 -4.37 5.22 15.16
N TRP A 116 -4.63 3.92 15.22
CA TRP A 116 -5.95 3.47 15.68
C TRP A 116 -5.94 3.10 17.16
N PRO A 117 -6.57 3.88 18.05
CA PRO A 117 -7.07 3.36 19.30
C PRO A 117 -8.45 2.73 19.05
N ASP A 118 -8.55 1.42 19.23
CA ASP A 118 -9.74 0.66 19.65
C ASP A 118 -11.07 0.77 18.85
N ASN A 119 -11.13 1.45 17.70
CA ASN A 119 -12.32 1.48 16.84
C ASN A 119 -12.16 0.56 15.61
N ASP A 120 -13.25 0.10 15.02
CA ASP A 120 -13.18 -0.79 13.84
C ASP A 120 -13.16 -0.03 12.50
N GLU A 121 -13.31 1.31 12.47
CA GLU A 121 -13.48 2.10 11.23
C GLU A 121 -12.65 3.40 11.15
N PRO A 122 -12.07 3.74 9.96
CA PRO A 122 -11.19 4.90 9.81
C PRO A 122 -11.96 6.18 10.03
N SER A 123 -11.33 7.14 10.68
CA SER A 123 -11.89 8.49 10.71
C SER A 123 -11.97 9.05 9.27
N PRO A 124 -12.91 9.96 8.98
CA PRO A 124 -13.01 10.57 7.66
C PRO A 124 -11.72 11.23 7.16
N ALA A 125 -10.92 11.79 8.07
CA ALA A 125 -9.63 12.40 7.72
C ALA A 125 -8.58 11.36 7.29
N GLU A 126 -8.59 10.18 7.91
CA GLU A 126 -7.69 9.09 7.56
C GLU A 126 -8.09 8.47 6.23
N GLN A 127 -9.39 8.31 5.99
CA GLN A 127 -9.92 7.88 4.70
C GLN A 127 -9.56 8.86 3.58
N GLU A 128 -9.69 10.17 3.81
CA GLU A 128 -9.31 11.19 2.81
C GLU A 128 -7.82 11.11 2.46
N ILE A 129 -6.95 10.86 3.45
CA ILE A 129 -5.53 10.67 3.18
C ILE A 129 -5.31 9.39 2.36
N ALA A 130 -5.94 8.27 2.73
CA ALA A 130 -5.81 7.01 2.01
C ALA A 130 -6.28 7.12 0.54
N ASP A 131 -7.43 7.74 0.32
CA ASP A 131 -7.99 7.98 -1.01
C ASP A 131 -7.05 8.85 -1.86
N ARG A 132 -6.46 9.88 -1.26
CA ARG A 132 -5.49 10.75 -1.96
C ARG A 132 -4.19 10.01 -2.32
N LEU A 133 -3.80 8.99 -1.55
CA LEU A 133 -2.58 8.23 -1.75
C LEU A 133 -2.78 7.00 -2.63
N THR A 134 -4.02 6.66 -2.96
CA THR A 134 -4.35 5.46 -3.74
C THR A 134 -4.86 5.86 -5.10
N ARG A 135 -4.18 5.38 -6.15
CA ARG A 135 -4.67 5.51 -7.52
C ARG A 135 -5.31 4.20 -7.95
N SER A 136 -6.62 4.23 -8.12
CA SER A 136 -7.44 3.10 -8.63
C SER A 136 -7.91 3.31 -10.08
N GLU A 137 -7.74 4.51 -10.64
CA GLU A 137 -8.17 4.87 -11.99
C GLU A 137 -7.00 5.29 -12.88
N ASN A 138 -7.18 5.28 -14.21
CA ASN A 138 -6.18 5.67 -15.20
C ASN A 138 -4.82 4.98 -15.00
N LEU A 139 -4.88 3.68 -14.68
CA LEU A 139 -3.72 2.89 -14.27
C LEU A 139 -2.76 2.63 -15.41
N TRP A 140 -3.29 2.31 -16.59
CA TRP A 140 -2.52 1.72 -17.68
C TRP A 140 -2.05 2.76 -18.68
N ALA A 141 -0.80 2.62 -19.12
CA ALA A 141 -0.29 3.35 -20.27
C ALA A 141 -1.12 2.99 -21.50
N GLN A 142 -1.55 4.00 -22.26
CA GLN A 142 -2.26 3.75 -23.51
C GLN A 142 -1.33 3.02 -24.49
N PRO A 143 -1.85 2.03 -25.24
CA PRO A 143 -1.07 1.26 -26.21
C PRO A 143 -0.52 2.12 -27.36
#